data_AF-A0A353C687-F1
#
_entry.id   AF-A0A353C687-F1
#
_cell.length_a   1.000
_cell.length_b   1.000
_cell.length_c   1.000
_cell.angle_alpha   90.00
_cell.angle_beta   90.00
_cell.angle_gamma   90.00
#
_symmetry.space_group_name_H-M   'P 1'
#
loop_
_entity.id
_entity.type
_entity.pdbx_description
1 polymer ?
#
loop_
_entity_poly.entity_id
_entity_poly.type
_entity_poly.pdbx_seq_one_letter_code
_entity_poly.pdbx_strand_id
1 'polypeptide(L)'
;MKKALGDRNRVAEIFAAADGDDIWSMLMLASRLDETIQQAANVNEPSILAKYTFSLAKAFNLFYHHHKILPEPDVVRRAVLISVADTVRRSLTAALNTLGIEVPEKM
;
A
#
# COMPACT_ATOMS: atom_id res chain seq x y z
N MET A 1 -7.23 -10.87 12.37
CA MET A 1 -6.50 -9.62 12.03
C MET A 1 -6.62 -8.55 13.11
N LYS A 2 -7.80 -7.99 13.43
CA LYS A 2 -7.93 -6.89 14.42
C LYS A 2 -7.32 -7.19 15.80
N LYS A 3 -7.42 -8.45 16.27
CA LYS A 3 -6.79 -8.88 17.55
C LYS A 3 -5.25 -8.95 17.49
N ALA A 4 -4.67 -9.26 16.32
CA ALA A 4 -3.21 -9.37 16.15
C ALA A 4 -2.53 -7.99 16.04
N LEU A 5 -3.18 -7.04 15.37
CA LEU A 5 -2.73 -5.64 15.30
C LEU A 5 -2.93 -4.87 16.62
N GLY A 6 -3.67 -5.44 17.58
CA GLY A 6 -3.88 -4.85 18.90
C GLY A 6 -2.65 -4.87 19.79
N ASP A 7 -1.67 -5.74 19.49
CA ASP A 7 -0.38 -5.78 20.18
C ASP A 7 0.57 -4.72 19.61
N ARG A 8 0.48 -3.50 20.15
CA ARG A 8 1.26 -2.35 19.69
C ARG A 8 2.77 -2.55 19.83
N ASN A 9 3.22 -3.29 20.84
CA ASN A 9 4.64 -3.54 21.06
C ASN A 9 5.18 -4.44 19.95
N ARG A 10 4.48 -5.52 19.65
CA ARG A 10 4.89 -6.43 18.59
C ARG A 10 4.84 -5.80 17.20
N VAL A 11 3.86 -4.93 16.95
CA VAL A 11 3.81 -4.13 15.71
C VAL A 11 5.01 -3.19 15.61
N ALA A 12 5.38 -2.50 16.69
CA ALA A 12 6.55 -1.62 16.69
C ALA A 12 7.85 -2.38 16.40
N GLU A 13 8.01 -3.59 16.93
CA GLU A 13 9.18 -4.44 16.66
C GLU A 13 9.28 -4.85 15.19
N ILE A 14 8.16 -5.07 14.50
CA ILE A 14 8.15 -5.38 13.06
C ILE A 14 8.67 -4.19 12.24
N PHE A 15 8.28 -2.96 12.61
CA PHE A 15 8.78 -1.76 11.94
C PHE A 15 10.21 -1.39 12.32
N ALA A 16 10.70 -1.84 13.49
CA ALA A 16 12.09 -1.67 13.90
C ALA A 16 13.04 -2.74 13.32
N ALA A 17 12.52 -3.78 12.68
CA ALA A 17 13.31 -4.82 12.04
C ALA A 17 14.04 -4.28 10.80
N ALA A 18 15.05 -5.02 10.32
CA ALA A 18 15.89 -4.61 9.19
C ALA A 18 15.10 -4.33 7.89
N ASP A 19 13.93 -4.93 7.73
CA ASP A 19 13.05 -4.75 6.57
C ASP A 19 11.77 -3.94 6.90
N GLY A 20 11.73 -3.33 8.08
CA GLY A 20 10.64 -2.47 8.52
C GLY A 20 10.53 -1.19 7.69
N ASP A 21 11.66 -0.67 7.20
CA ASP A 21 11.71 0.50 6.31
C ASP A 21 11.01 0.26 4.97
N ASP A 22 11.10 -0.96 4.42
CA ASP A 22 10.42 -1.35 3.18
C ASP A 22 8.90 -1.37 3.39
N ILE A 23 8.45 -1.94 4.51
CA ILE A 23 7.03 -1.99 4.92
C ILE A 23 6.48 -0.58 5.12
N TRP A 24 7.23 0.27 5.83
CA TRP A 24 6.86 1.66 6.07
C TRP A 24 6.80 2.47 4.77
N SER A 25 7.81 2.34 3.91
CA SER A 25 7.87 3.05 2.63
C SER A 25 6.70 2.69 1.71
N MET A 26 6.32 1.42 1.66
CA MET A 26 5.14 0.96 0.90
C MET A 26 3.84 1.57 1.43
N LEU A 27 3.66 1.59 2.76
CA LEU A 27 2.49 2.20 3.40
C LEU A 27 2.43 3.71 3.14
N MET A 28 3.58 4.38 3.26
CA MET A 28 3.68 5.82 2.99
C MET A 28 3.32 6.13 1.55
N LEU A 29 3.88 5.41 0.56
CA LEU A 29 3.56 5.60 -0.85
C LEU A 29 2.06 5.41 -1.12
N ALA A 30 1.43 4.38 -0.56
CA ALA A 30 0.00 4.14 -0.69
C ALA A 30 -0.85 5.28 -0.10
N SER A 31 -0.36 5.95 0.94
CA SER A 31 -1.06 7.04 1.64
C SER A 31 -0.98 8.39 0.92
N ARG A 32 -0.20 8.50 -0.17
CA ARG A 32 -0.03 9.75 -0.94
C ARG A 32 -1.16 10.05 -1.94
N LEU A 33 -2.24 9.26 -1.96
CA LEU A 33 -3.30 9.42 -2.94
C LEU A 33 -3.94 10.81 -2.89
N ASP A 34 -4.36 11.26 -1.71
CA ASP A 34 -5.09 12.52 -1.55
C ASP A 34 -4.24 13.73 -1.96
N GLU A 35 -2.95 13.76 -1.56
CA GLU A 35 -2.03 14.81 -1.98
C GLU A 35 -1.78 14.81 -3.49
N THR A 36 -1.72 13.62 -4.10
CA THR A 36 -1.51 13.47 -5.54
C THR A 36 -2.73 13.95 -6.32
N ILE A 37 -3.94 13.63 -5.85
CA ILE A 37 -5.19 14.13 -6.44
C ILE A 37 -5.24 15.66 -6.35
N GLN A 38 -4.96 16.22 -5.18
CA GLN A 38 -4.95 17.67 -5.00
C GLN A 38 -3.91 18.35 -5.89
N GLN A 39 -2.72 17.78 -5.99
CA GLN A 39 -1.67 18.28 -6.89
C GLN A 39 -2.12 18.25 -8.34
N ALA A 40 -2.64 17.12 -8.83
CA ALA A 40 -3.13 16.97 -10.19
C ALA A 40 -4.24 17.97 -10.52
N ALA A 41 -5.18 18.19 -9.60
CA ALA A 41 -6.25 19.16 -9.75
C ALA A 41 -5.73 20.61 -9.79
N ASN A 42 -4.80 20.98 -8.89
CA ASN A 42 -4.27 22.34 -8.82
C ASN A 42 -3.56 22.78 -10.11
N VAL A 43 -2.90 21.86 -10.80
CA VAL A 43 -2.18 22.15 -12.06
C VAL A 43 -2.94 21.69 -13.31
N ASN A 44 -4.17 21.19 -13.17
CA ASN A 44 -4.99 20.62 -14.25
C ASN A 44 -4.28 19.53 -15.07
N GLU A 45 -3.49 18.67 -14.41
CA GLU A 45 -2.66 17.65 -15.08
C GLU A 45 -2.94 16.24 -14.54
N PRO A 46 -3.90 15.50 -15.13
CA PRO A 46 -4.27 14.15 -14.70
C PRO A 46 -3.14 13.12 -14.81
N SER A 47 -2.13 13.36 -15.66
CA SER A 47 -1.00 12.42 -15.80
C SER A 47 -0.19 12.26 -14.52
N ILE A 48 -0.28 13.20 -13.58
CA ILE A 48 0.31 13.09 -12.24
C ILE A 48 -0.28 11.90 -11.48
N LEU A 49 -1.62 11.78 -11.46
CA LEU A 49 -2.31 10.66 -10.81
C LEU A 49 -2.04 9.34 -11.52
N ALA A 50 -1.98 9.34 -12.86
CA ALA A 50 -1.63 8.14 -13.63
C ALA A 50 -0.20 7.64 -13.32
N LYS A 51 0.77 8.55 -13.23
CA LYS A 51 2.16 8.23 -12.86
C LYS A 51 2.24 7.66 -11.44
N TYR A 52 1.57 8.29 -10.49
CA TYR A 52 1.45 7.77 -9.12
C TYR A 52 0.89 6.34 -9.11
N THR A 53 -0.22 6.11 -9.81
CA THR A 53 -0.89 4.80 -9.87
C THR A 53 0.04 3.73 -10.42
N PHE A 54 0.75 4.02 -11.51
CA PHE A 54 1.74 3.12 -12.10
C PHE A 54 2.91 2.83 -11.15
N SER A 55 3.46 3.87 -10.52
CA SER A 55 4.55 3.75 -9.55
C SER A 55 4.14 2.93 -8.33
N LEU A 56 2.93 3.12 -7.81
CA LEU A 56 2.39 2.37 -6.69
C LEU A 56 2.26 0.87 -7.04
N ALA A 57 1.71 0.56 -8.21
CA ALA A 57 1.58 -0.82 -8.68
C ALA A 57 2.95 -1.50 -8.86
N LYS A 58 3.92 -0.81 -9.46
CA LYS A 58 5.28 -1.32 -9.63
C LYS A 58 5.99 -1.57 -8.29
N ALA A 59 5.88 -0.63 -7.35
CA ALA A 59 6.46 -0.77 -6.02
C ALA A 59 5.84 -1.94 -5.26
N PHE A 60 4.51 -2.10 -5.34
CA PHE A 60 3.81 -3.20 -4.69
C PHE A 60 4.17 -4.57 -5.27
N ASN A 61 4.34 -4.67 -6.60
CA ASN A 61 4.81 -5.91 -7.21
C ASN A 61 6.17 -6.33 -6.61
N LEU A 62 7.14 -5.41 -6.53
CA LEU A 62 8.44 -5.68 -5.91
C LEU A 62 8.31 -6.07 -4.43
N PHE A 63 7.50 -5.31 -3.67
CA PHE A 63 7.21 -5.58 -2.27
C PHE A 63 6.67 -7.00 -2.06
N TYR A 64 5.73 -7.45 -2.90
CA TYR A 64 5.15 -8.80 -2.82
C TYR A 64 6.17 -9.92 -3.16
N HIS A 65 7.14 -9.63 -4.01
CA HIS A 65 8.24 -10.56 -4.29
C HIS A 65 9.19 -10.70 -3.09
N HIS A 66 9.49 -9.60 -2.40
CA HIS A 66 10.38 -9.57 -1.23
C HIS A 66 9.70 -10.11 0.04
N HIS A 67 8.43 -9.77 0.28
CA HIS A 67 7.69 -10.19 1.47
C HIS A 67 6.60 -11.20 1.12
N LYS A 68 6.88 -12.49 1.37
CA LYS A 68 5.90 -13.56 1.15
C LYS A 68 4.81 -13.53 2.21
N ILE A 69 3.71 -12.83 1.90
CA ILE A 69 2.62 -12.55 2.85
C ILE A 69 1.91 -13.82 3.35
N LEU A 70 1.47 -14.71 2.46
CA LEU A 70 0.68 -15.88 2.83
C LEU A 70 1.43 -16.92 3.69
N PRO A 71 2.66 -17.32 3.34
CA PRO A 71 3.41 -18.31 4.12
C PRO A 71 4.07 -17.74 5.39
N GLU A 72 3.93 -16.43 5.67
CA GLU A 72 4.51 -15.81 6.87
C GLU A 72 4.00 -16.50 8.16
N PRO A 73 4.89 -17.12 8.96
CA PRO A 73 4.51 -17.83 10.17
C PRO A 73 4.15 -16.92 11.34
N ASP A 74 4.76 -15.73 11.45
CA ASP A 74 4.44 -14.78 12.52
C ASP A 74 3.06 -14.15 12.21
N VAL A 75 2.09 -14.43 13.08
CA VAL A 75 0.70 -13.98 12.93
C VAL A 75 0.55 -12.46 12.97
N VAL A 76 1.41 -11.76 13.73
CA VAL A 76 1.39 -10.30 13.83
C VAL A 76 2.06 -9.71 12.59
N ARG A 77 3.22 -10.23 12.18
CA ARG A 77 3.91 -9.80 10.96
C ARG A 77 3.04 -9.99 9.73
N ARG A 78 2.41 -11.16 9.59
CA ARG A 78 1.45 -11.43 8.52
C ARG A 78 0.28 -10.45 8.54
N ALA A 79 -0.25 -10.12 9.72
CA ALA A 79 -1.33 -9.15 9.83
C ALA A 79 -0.90 -7.74 9.39
N VAL A 80 0.33 -7.31 9.71
CA VAL A 80 0.91 -6.05 9.22
C VAL A 80 1.03 -6.07 7.70
N LEU A 81 1.65 -7.10 7.12
CA LEU A 81 1.84 -7.23 5.67
C LEU A 81 0.50 -7.22 4.90
N ILE A 82 -0.51 -7.95 5.40
CA ILE A 82 -1.85 -7.93 4.80
C ILE A 82 -2.49 -6.54 4.89
N SER A 83 -2.30 -5.84 6.02
CA SER A 83 -2.85 -4.48 6.19
C SER A 83 -2.22 -3.50 5.19
N VAL A 84 -0.91 -3.58 4.98
CA VAL A 84 -0.22 -2.78 3.95
C VAL A 84 -0.75 -3.12 2.56
N ALA A 85 -0.88 -4.41 2.23
CA ALA A 85 -1.42 -4.83 0.94
C ALA A 85 -2.86 -4.35 0.70
N ASP A 86 -3.72 -4.38 1.74
CA ASP A 86 -5.08 -3.85 1.63
C ASP A 86 -5.10 -2.33 1.45
N THR A 87 -4.22 -1.58 2.13
CA THR A 87 -4.08 -0.13 1.90
C THR A 87 -3.68 0.16 0.47
N VAL A 88 -2.68 -0.54 -0.07
CA VAL A 88 -2.25 -0.40 -1.48
C VAL A 88 -3.41 -0.70 -2.43
N ARG A 89 -4.13 -1.81 -2.21
CA ARG A 89 -5.29 -2.20 -3.03
C ARG A 89 -6.34 -1.09 -3.04
N ARG A 90 -6.70 -0.54 -1.87
CA ARG A 90 -7.67 0.56 -1.76
C ARG A 90 -7.20 1.81 -2.51
N SER A 91 -5.94 2.20 -2.36
CA SER A 91 -5.38 3.37 -3.04
C SER A 91 -5.35 3.19 -4.55
N LEU A 92 -4.96 2.01 -5.06
CA LEU A 92 -5.00 1.70 -6.49
C LEU A 92 -6.43 1.75 -7.04
N THR A 93 -7.38 1.12 -6.35
CA THR A 93 -8.79 1.14 -6.78
C THR A 93 -9.34 2.55 -6.80
N ALA A 94 -9.09 3.35 -5.76
CA ALA A 94 -9.55 4.74 -5.70
C ALA A 94 -8.91 5.61 -6.78
N ALA A 95 -7.61 5.44 -7.05
CA ALA A 95 -6.91 6.17 -8.11
C ALA A 95 -7.47 5.85 -9.51
N LEU A 96 -7.68 4.55 -9.82
CA LEU A 96 -8.27 4.12 -11.09
C LEU A 96 -9.71 4.62 -11.25
N ASN A 97 -10.53 4.52 -10.20
CA ASN A 97 -11.89 5.06 -10.20
C ASN A 97 -11.89 6.58 -10.45
N THR A 98 -10.95 7.32 -9.85
CA THR A 98 -10.80 8.76 -10.05
C THR A 98 -10.41 9.10 -11.50
N LEU A 99 -9.65 8.22 -12.16
CA LEU A 99 -9.31 8.32 -13.59
C LEU A 99 -10.45 7.84 -14.52
N GLY A 100 -11.58 7.36 -13.99
CA GLY A 100 -12.68 6.81 -14.78
C GLY A 100 -12.40 5.43 -15.36
N ILE A 101 -11.47 4.67 -14.76
CA ILE A 101 -11.09 3.32 -15.19
C ILE A 101 -11.73 2.30 -14.25
N GLU A 102 -12.57 1.43 -14.79
CA GLU A 102 -13.17 0.34 -14.01
C GLU A 102 -12.12 -0.70 -13.60
N VAL A 103 -12.25 -1.17 -12.36
CA VAL A 103 -11.40 -2.21 -11.80
C VAL A 103 -12.14 -3.55 -11.85
N PRO A 104 -11.55 -4.63 -12.42
CA PRO A 104 -12.18 -5.94 -12.44
C PRO A 104 -12.32 -6.52 -11.03
N GLU A 105 -13.33 -7.38 -10.83
CA GLU A 105 -13.55 -8.08 -9.54
C GLU A 105 -12.35 -8.93 -9.09
N LYS A 106 -11.51 -9.36 -10.05
CA LYS A 106 -10.25 -10.06 -9.81
C LYS A 106 -9.16 -9.38 -10.64
N MET A 107 -8.10 -8.94 -9.96
CA MET A 107 -6.83 -8.53 -10.57
C MET A 107 -5.94 -9.73 -10.83
#